data_AF-A0A235HN06-F1
#
_entry.id   AF-A0A235HN06-F1
#
_cell.length_a   1.000
_cell.length_b   1.000
_cell.length_c   1.000
_cell.angle_alpha   90.00
_cell.angle_beta   90.00
_cell.angle_gamma   90.00
#
_symmetry.space_group_name_H-M   'P 1'
#
loop_
_entity.id
_entity.type
_entity.pdbx_description
1 polymer ?
#
loop_
_entity_poly.entity_id
_entity_poly.type
_entity_poly.pdbx_seq_one_letter_code
_entity_poly.pdbx_strand_id
1 'polypeptide(L)'
;MQQISEQTLLKFEHYFHEVIRERAGDLIDSQKLELPKLAPILNSQDSAHWFPIPGMYGGFSYWFTVQDQQVALITESWCRVVGGSGQRHKITGQGIELLEEGFV
;
A
#
# COMPACT_ATOMS: atom_id res chain seq x y z
N MET A 1 -6.88 -15.39 -12.08
CA MET A 1 -7.04 -14.03 -11.52
C MET A 1 -7.91 -13.24 -12.46
N GLN A 2 -8.91 -12.50 -11.96
CA GLN A 2 -9.65 -11.56 -12.80
C GLN A 2 -8.67 -10.56 -13.43
N GLN A 3 -8.85 -10.24 -14.71
CA GLN A 3 -7.99 -9.31 -15.42
C GLN A 3 -8.28 -7.89 -14.92
N ILE A 4 -7.36 -7.32 -14.13
CA ILE A 4 -7.43 -5.92 -13.71
C ILE A 4 -7.13 -5.06 -14.94
N SER A 5 -8.02 -4.13 -15.28
CA SER A 5 -7.78 -3.21 -16.38
C SER A 5 -6.65 -2.24 -16.03
N GLU A 6 -5.92 -1.76 -17.04
CA GLU A 6 -4.85 -0.78 -16.86
C GLU A 6 -5.34 0.48 -16.13
N GLN A 7 -6.54 0.97 -16.48
CA GLN A 7 -7.14 2.13 -15.82
C GLN A 7 -7.39 1.89 -14.32
N THR A 8 -7.85 0.68 -13.94
CA THR A 8 -8.05 0.33 -12.53
C THR A 8 -6.71 0.19 -11.81
N LEU A 9 -5.69 -0.37 -12.47
CA LEU A 9 -4.35 -0.47 -11.90
C LEU A 9 -3.75 0.91 -11.62
N LEU A 10 -3.90 1.87 -12.54
CA LEU A 10 -3.43 3.25 -12.34
C LEU A 10 -4.15 3.93 -11.17
N LYS A 11 -5.45 3.66 -10.97
CA LYS A 11 -6.17 4.16 -9.80
C LYS A 11 -5.64 3.55 -8.50
N PHE A 12 -5.38 2.24 -8.48
CA PHE A 12 -4.76 1.59 -7.33
C PHE A 12 -3.38 2.17 -7.03
N GLU A 13 -2.54 2.38 -8.04
CA GLU A 13 -1.22 3.01 -7.88
C GLU A 13 -1.36 4.41 -7.30
N HIS A 14 -2.25 5.23 -7.86
CA HIS A 14 -2.51 6.59 -7.39
C HIS A 14 -2.91 6.62 -5.91
N TYR A 15 -3.96 5.88 -5.53
CA TYR A 15 -4.42 5.83 -4.15
C TYR A 15 -3.40 5.21 -3.19
N PHE A 16 -2.62 4.22 -3.64
CA PHE A 16 -1.55 3.67 -2.83
C PHE A 16 -0.46 4.70 -2.56
N HIS A 17 -0.10 5.49 -3.57
CA HIS A 17 0.88 6.55 -3.44
C HIS A 17 0.39 7.69 -2.55
N GLU A 18 -0.91 7.98 -2.56
CA GLU A 18 -1.52 8.92 -1.59
C GLU A 18 -1.34 8.43 -0.16
N VAL A 19 -1.66 7.16 0.14
CA VAL A 19 -1.44 6.57 1.48
C VAL A 19 0.03 6.64 1.87
N ILE A 20 0.96 6.31 0.96
CA ILE A 20 2.40 6.39 1.27
C ILE A 20 2.82 7.83 1.59
N ARG A 21 2.35 8.82 0.82
CA ARG A 21 2.72 10.22 1.01
C ARG A 21 2.09 10.81 2.27
N GLU A 22 0.87 10.46 2.61
CA GLU A 22 0.25 10.88 3.87
C GLU A 22 1.06 10.39 5.06
N ARG A 23 1.52 9.13 5.00
CA ARG A 23 2.14 8.43 6.12
C ARG A 23 3.63 8.72 6.26
N ALA A 24 4.33 9.00 5.16
CA ALA A 24 5.78 9.09 5.11
C ALA A 24 6.33 10.15 4.15
N GLY A 25 5.51 11.13 3.71
CA GLY A 25 5.85 12.11 2.68
C GLY A 25 7.20 12.80 2.87
N ASP A 26 7.49 13.27 4.08
CA ASP A 26 8.77 13.92 4.40
C ASP A 26 9.98 13.00 4.14
N LEU A 27 9.85 11.70 4.45
CA LEU A 27 10.89 10.70 4.21
C LEU A 27 11.00 10.35 2.72
N ILE A 28 9.88 10.28 2.01
CA ILE A 28 9.85 10.08 0.55
C ILE A 28 10.60 11.21 -0.15
N ASP A 29 10.27 12.45 0.18
CA ASP A 29 10.77 13.63 -0.52
C ASP A 29 12.24 13.92 -0.17
N SER A 30 12.61 13.79 1.12
CA SER A 30 14.00 14.00 1.55
C SER A 30 14.99 13.00 0.94
N GLN A 31 14.52 11.79 0.64
CA GLN A 31 15.34 10.71 0.09
C GLN A 31 15.10 10.44 -1.39
N LYS A 32 14.15 11.16 -2.01
CA LYS A 32 13.76 10.99 -3.42
C LYS A 32 13.41 9.54 -3.75
N LEU A 33 12.65 8.88 -2.87
CA LEU A 33 12.28 7.48 -3.08
C LEU A 33 11.30 7.36 -4.25
N GLU A 34 11.58 6.41 -5.14
CA GLU A 34 10.62 6.00 -6.15
C GLU A 34 9.53 5.15 -5.51
N LEU A 35 8.28 5.53 -5.76
CA LEU A 35 7.13 4.82 -5.21
C LEU A 35 6.87 3.52 -5.98
N PRO A 36 6.40 2.46 -5.31
CA PRO A 36 6.23 1.14 -5.90
C PRO A 36 5.22 1.15 -7.06
N LYS A 37 5.57 0.45 -8.14
CA LYS A 37 4.65 0.13 -9.24
C LYS A 37 3.92 -1.17 -8.94
N LEU A 38 2.64 -1.23 -9.28
CA LEU A 38 1.79 -2.40 -9.05
C LEU A 38 1.77 -3.35 -10.25
N ALA A 39 2.11 -2.89 -11.45
CA ALA A 39 2.16 -3.77 -12.63
C ALA A 39 3.06 -5.02 -12.45
N PRO A 40 4.27 -4.93 -11.86
CA PRO A 40 5.13 -6.10 -11.68
C PRO A 40 4.56 -7.16 -10.74
N ILE A 41 3.76 -6.74 -9.75
CA ILE A 41 3.28 -7.64 -8.69
C ILE A 41 2.01 -8.41 -9.08
N LEU A 42 1.28 -7.96 -10.13
CA LEU A 42 0.05 -8.63 -10.59
C LEU A 42 0.26 -10.10 -10.97
N ASN A 43 1.47 -10.45 -11.38
CA ASN A 43 1.85 -11.79 -11.78
C ASN A 43 2.77 -12.48 -10.75
N SER A 44 3.00 -11.86 -9.59
CA SER A 44 3.79 -12.49 -8.54
C SER A 44 3.03 -13.64 -7.88
N GLN A 45 3.78 -14.65 -7.43
CA GLN A 45 3.26 -15.72 -6.56
C GLN A 45 3.37 -15.37 -5.08
N ASP A 46 3.97 -14.22 -4.75
CA ASP A 46 4.14 -13.78 -3.37
C ASP A 46 2.78 -13.44 -2.74
N SER A 47 2.60 -13.84 -1.49
CA SER A 47 1.39 -13.52 -0.72
C SER A 47 1.34 -12.06 -0.26
N ALA A 48 2.50 -11.39 -0.19
CA ALA A 48 2.62 -9.96 0.08
C ALA A 48 3.97 -9.41 -0.39
N HIS A 49 3.99 -8.11 -0.63
CA HIS A 49 5.19 -7.35 -1.00
C HIS A 49 5.52 -6.32 0.07
N TRP A 50 6.81 -5.99 0.18
CA TRP A 50 7.33 -5.05 1.17
C TRP A 50 7.99 -3.85 0.49
N PHE A 51 7.63 -2.65 0.94
CA PHE A 51 8.28 -1.40 0.56
C PHE A 51 8.83 -0.71 1.82
N PRO A 52 10.15 -0.82 2.07
CA PRO A 52 10.75 -0.17 3.23
C PRO A 52 10.83 1.34 3.04
N ILE A 53 10.58 2.09 4.11
CA ILE A 53 10.86 3.53 4.14
C ILE A 53 12.09 3.75 5.05
N PRO A 54 13.27 4.09 4.52
CA PRO A 54 14.40 4.40 5.36
C PRO A 54 14.10 5.63 6.23
N GLY A 55 14.52 5.59 7.49
CA GLY A 55 14.15 6.58 8.51
C GLY A 55 12.79 6.36 9.18
N MET A 56 11.90 5.54 8.62
CA MET A 56 10.61 5.19 9.26
C MET A 56 10.74 4.04 10.26
N TYR A 57 11.86 3.31 10.26
CA TYR A 57 12.03 2.06 11.03
C TYR A 57 10.89 1.06 10.77
N GLY A 58 10.45 1.02 9.51
CA GLY A 58 9.26 0.31 9.07
C GLY A 58 9.00 0.57 7.58
N GLY A 59 7.73 0.58 7.19
CA GLY A 59 7.34 0.72 5.79
C GLY A 59 5.96 0.13 5.53
N PHE A 60 5.77 -0.37 4.32
CA PHE A 60 4.48 -0.82 3.81
C PHE A 60 4.54 -2.29 3.40
N SER A 61 3.68 -3.11 3.99
CA SER A 61 3.28 -4.41 3.42
C SER A 61 2.07 -4.20 2.53
N TYR A 62 2.01 -4.85 1.38
CA TYR A 62 0.87 -4.72 0.47
C TYR A 62 0.63 -5.97 -0.39
N TRP A 63 -0.63 -6.27 -0.66
CA TRP A 63 -1.03 -7.45 -1.44
C TRP A 63 -2.40 -7.25 -2.07
N PHE A 64 -2.64 -7.93 -3.18
CA PHE A 64 -3.97 -7.98 -3.79
C PHE A 64 -4.83 -9.04 -3.12
N THR A 65 -6.11 -8.74 -2.94
CA THR A 65 -7.14 -9.67 -2.49
C THR A 65 -8.39 -9.55 -3.34
N VAL A 66 -9.23 -10.59 -3.32
CA VAL A 66 -10.55 -10.58 -3.95
C VAL A 66 -11.58 -10.69 -2.83
N GLN A 67 -12.42 -9.67 -2.68
CA GLN A 67 -13.53 -9.63 -1.74
C GLN A 67 -14.80 -9.30 -2.52
N ASP A 68 -15.88 -10.04 -2.30
CA ASP A 68 -17.18 -9.82 -2.95
C ASP A 68 -17.09 -9.68 -4.49
N GLN A 69 -16.26 -10.53 -5.11
CA GLN A 69 -15.98 -10.54 -6.56
C GLN A 69 -15.29 -9.27 -7.09
N GLN A 70 -14.76 -8.43 -6.20
CA GLN A 70 -14.00 -7.22 -6.53
C GLN A 70 -12.55 -7.34 -6.06
N VAL A 71 -11.62 -6.93 -6.91
CA VAL A 71 -10.21 -6.85 -6.54
C VAL A 71 -9.98 -5.60 -5.67
N ALA A 72 -9.22 -5.77 -4.59
CA ALA A 72 -8.74 -4.69 -3.76
C ALA A 72 -7.25 -4.86 -3.48
N LEU A 73 -6.54 -3.76 -3.30
CA LEU A 73 -5.20 -3.74 -2.74
C LEU A 73 -5.32 -3.49 -1.24
N ILE A 74 -4.77 -4.39 -0.42
CA ILE A 74 -4.60 -4.13 1.01
C ILE A 74 -3.18 -3.63 1.23
N THR A 75 -3.03 -2.62 2.07
CA THR A 75 -1.73 -2.18 2.55
C THR A 75 -1.74 -1.94 4.05
N GLU A 76 -0.69 -2.39 4.71
CA GLU A 76 -0.40 -2.12 6.11
C GLU A 76 0.87 -1.30 6.22
N SER A 77 0.83 -0.26 7.04
CA SER A 77 1.99 0.58 7.31
C SER A 77 2.25 0.69 8.80
N TRP A 78 3.52 0.63 9.21
CA TRP A 78 3.89 0.77 10.62
C TRP A 78 5.33 1.23 10.81
N CYS A 79 5.62 1.74 11.99
CA CYS A 79 6.94 2.02 12.51
C CYS A 79 7.21 1.12 13.72
N ARG A 80 8.27 0.31 13.67
CA ARG A 80 8.56 -0.70 14.71
C ARG A 80 8.91 -0.11 16.08
N VAL A 81 9.25 1.18 16.14
CA VAL A 81 9.69 1.86 17.36
C VAL A 81 8.65 2.86 17.88
N VAL A 82 7.50 2.99 17.22
CA VAL A 82 6.38 3.83 17.65
C VAL A 82 5.16 2.94 17.82
N GLY A 83 4.82 2.64 19.09
CA GLY A 83 3.64 1.85 19.42
C GLY A 83 2.35 2.54 18.96
N GLY A 84 1.39 1.75 18.50
CA GLY A 84 0.13 2.23 17.93
C GLY A 84 0.27 2.92 16.57
N SER A 85 1.44 2.85 15.93
CA SER A 85 1.65 3.49 14.62
C SER A 85 0.99 2.74 13.47
N GLY A 86 0.58 1.49 13.66
CA GLY A 86 0.02 0.63 12.63
C GLY A 86 -1.28 1.16 12.03
N GLN A 87 -1.38 1.15 10.71
CA GLN A 87 -2.63 1.40 9.96
C GLN A 87 -2.77 0.40 8.80
N ARG A 88 -3.99 -0.11 8.60
CA ARG A 88 -4.37 -0.97 7.48
C ARG A 88 -5.40 -0.25 6.60
N HIS A 89 -5.09 -0.12 5.33
CA HIS A 89 -5.98 0.45 4.33
C HIS A 89 -6.40 -0.60 3.29
N LYS A 90 -7.63 -0.44 2.79
CA LYS A 90 -8.16 -1.10 1.60
C LYS A 90 -8.29 -0.06 0.49
N ILE A 91 -7.75 -0.39 -0.67
CA ILE A 91 -7.77 0.45 -1.86
C ILE A 91 -8.56 -0.25 -2.94
N THR A 92 -9.57 0.44 -3.46
CA THR A 92 -10.39 -0.01 -4.57
C THR A 92 -10.38 1.04 -5.70
N GLY A 93 -11.08 0.76 -6.81
CA GLY A 93 -11.17 1.70 -7.92
C GLY A 93 -12.01 2.95 -7.59
N GLN A 94 -12.61 2.96 -6.40
CA GLN A 94 -13.48 4.02 -5.88
C GLN A 94 -12.77 4.90 -4.84
N GLY A 95 -11.68 4.42 -4.22
CA GLY A 95 -10.94 5.19 -3.22
C GLY A 95 -10.20 4.36 -2.19
N ILE A 96 -9.90 5.01 -1.07
CA ILE A 96 -9.17 4.50 0.09
C ILE A 96 -10.13 4.35 1.26
N GLU A 97 -10.04 3.24 1.97
CA GLU A 97 -10.78 2.97 3.20
C GLU A 97 -9.79 2.55 4.31
N LEU A 98 -9.81 3.25 5.44
CA LEU A 98 -9.07 2.83 6.64
C LEU A 98 -9.88 1.72 7.33
N LEU A 99 -9.29 0.53 7.44
CA LEU A 99 -9.94 -0.63 8.04
C LEU A 99 -9.59 -0.82 9.51
N GLU A 100 -8.35 -0.52 9.88
CA GLU A 100 -7.82 -0.76 11.23
C GLU A 100 -6.66 0.19 11.50
N GLU A 101 -6.55 0.67 12.74
CA GLU A 101 -5.43 1.49 13.20
C GLU A 101 -5.09 1.22 14.67
N GLY A 102 -3.90 1.65 15.09
CA GLY A 102 -3.46 1.56 16.48
C GLY A 102 -2.78 0.24 16.85
N PHE A 103 -2.40 -0.58 15.87
CA PHE A 103 -1.58 -1.77 16.12
C PHE A 103 -0.07 -1.46 16.11
N VAL A 104 0.75 -2.48 16.42
CA VAL A 104 2.20 -2.41 16.76
C VAL A 104 2.48 -2.01 18.20
#